data_AF-A0A2D5E711-F1
#
_entry.id   AF-A0A2D5E711-F1
#
_cell.length_a   1.000
_cell.length_b   1.000
_cell.length_c   1.000
_cell.angle_alpha   90.00
_cell.angle_beta   90.00
_cell.angle_gamma   90.00
#
_symmetry.space_group_name_H-M   'P 1'
#
loop_
_entity.id
_entity.type
_entity.pdbx_description
1 polymer ?
#
loop_
_entity_poly.entity_id
_entity_poly.type
_entity_poly.pdbx_seq_one_letter_code
_entity_poly.pdbx_strand_id
1 'polypeptide(L)'
;MAYPRIMIRPSNLVAGLPGLCVVLAILGGCEPSYAPRQTIDLRPRTLEIDNHHGGTRRISIYHDGQWYQTFGPSIEVIDPEDGLRIAKIDHQPWGEIGPISDMIVTDGPEPELVVIHAGDRLVRYQLTNPRRPLLEEEIDSDTLGIEPYLLSQEGGRVWASGRGGAIPIESPGSPILPQGSDGEPVGRVVATGQGLAASVGRRILSIEDGRYLGAASELQPLPVALAEEIDLPDGVVFILRGNKASTVGIMGGDLRQRDHKVFPVSIFSARVLGGRLWAVMPEEIVTWPIEQGGRLGSPIFVPIKGARDIAMLRENYYAVGGTFGRAIYRLKADGNGDADTFFAVERNPGRVTMAVGDGRRVLAGSEEGSWLYKIGGSVELSDRPLRNNAGQVDEITLSWCDASIEEDGALLRIEPIEGETFDWSPPREGLVYTLEASGEYLFAGHDDGLECFGYRDGGVVRVGGVSMEGPVAWLFRPRVGDDVAFVSAFGGLGTVKVIADPDADPALIKEVRRDEAEKVERRMRQEAGMPPMR
;
A
#
# COMPACT_ATOMS: atom_id res chain seq x y z
N MET A 1 2.71 35.83 -63.01
CA MET A 1 3.75 36.22 -63.99
C MET A 1 5.01 35.48 -63.57
N ALA A 2 5.32 34.30 -64.09
CA ALA A 2 5.73 33.95 -65.46
C ALA A 2 7.18 34.37 -65.80
N TYR A 3 8.00 33.33 -65.97
CA TYR A 3 9.29 33.20 -66.69
C TYR A 3 10.61 33.55 -65.96
N PRO A 4 11.75 32.89 -66.31
CA PRO A 4 11.99 32.11 -67.53
C PRO A 4 12.64 30.71 -67.40
N ARG A 5 12.36 29.92 -68.45
CA ARG A 5 13.12 28.78 -68.97
C ARG A 5 14.51 29.23 -69.48
N ILE A 6 15.52 28.39 -69.34
CA ILE A 6 16.65 28.37 -70.27
C ILE A 6 16.69 27.01 -70.97
N MET A 7 16.49 27.08 -72.28
CA MET A 7 16.76 26.04 -73.27
C MET A 7 18.26 25.98 -73.53
N ILE A 8 18.82 24.77 -73.66
CA ILE A 8 19.92 24.53 -74.59
C ILE A 8 19.46 23.42 -75.53
N ARG A 9 19.53 23.74 -76.83
CA ARG A 9 19.11 22.95 -77.98
C ARG A 9 20.31 22.14 -78.54
N PRO A 10 20.06 21.22 -79.49
CA PRO A 10 20.77 19.95 -79.65
C PRO A 10 21.83 20.00 -80.74
N SER A 11 22.62 18.92 -80.83
CA SER A 11 23.33 18.56 -82.06
C SER A 11 23.19 17.06 -82.33
N ASN A 12 22.85 16.78 -83.58
CA ASN A 12 22.35 15.54 -84.16
C ASN A 12 23.45 14.53 -84.54
N LEU A 13 22.97 13.36 -84.97
CA LEU A 13 23.59 12.34 -85.86
C LEU A 13 24.57 11.39 -85.15
N VAL A 14 24.43 10.06 -85.20
CA VAL A 14 24.31 9.20 -86.39
C VAL A 14 23.54 7.90 -86.06
N ALA A 15 22.88 7.37 -87.10
CA ALA A 15 21.97 6.24 -87.15
C ALA A 15 22.66 4.85 -87.28
N GLY A 16 21.89 3.78 -86.96
CA GLY A 16 22.09 2.38 -87.36
C GLY A 16 22.82 1.52 -86.30
N LEU A 17 22.48 0.25 -86.04
CA LEU A 17 21.47 -0.70 -86.50
C LEU A 17 21.40 -1.81 -85.41
N PRO A 18 20.33 -2.63 -85.31
CA PRO A 18 20.03 -3.49 -84.16
C PRO A 18 20.77 -4.83 -84.24
N GLY A 19 21.08 -5.43 -83.07
CA GLY A 19 21.38 -6.86 -83.03
C GLY A 19 22.28 -7.33 -81.89
N LEU A 20 21.69 -8.19 -81.08
CA LEU A 20 22.27 -9.42 -80.53
C LEU A 20 23.00 -9.40 -79.16
N CYS A 21 22.45 -10.27 -78.30
CA CYS A 21 23.11 -11.14 -77.33
C CYS A 21 23.78 -10.57 -76.09
N VAL A 22 23.03 -10.68 -74.98
CA VAL A 22 23.36 -11.56 -73.84
C VAL A 22 24.85 -11.77 -73.61
N VAL A 23 25.41 -11.02 -72.66
CA VAL A 23 26.55 -11.42 -71.84
C VAL A 23 26.36 -10.82 -70.43
N LEU A 24 26.07 -11.71 -69.47
CA LEU A 24 26.45 -11.68 -68.05
C LEU A 24 25.92 -10.49 -67.22
N ALA A 25 24.86 -10.64 -66.41
CA ALA A 25 24.87 -11.38 -65.15
C ALA A 25 26.19 -11.21 -64.38
N ILE A 26 26.25 -10.21 -63.51
CA ILE A 26 26.87 -10.16 -62.16
C ILE A 26 26.86 -8.67 -61.78
N LEU A 27 25.69 -8.14 -61.39
CA LEU A 27 25.56 -6.99 -60.48
C LEU A 27 24.15 -7.07 -59.84
N GLY A 28 23.77 -8.28 -59.41
CA GLY A 28 22.71 -8.45 -58.42
C GLY A 28 23.31 -8.17 -57.04
N GLY A 29 23.61 -6.91 -56.77
CA GLY A 29 23.85 -6.47 -55.40
C GLY A 29 22.52 -6.61 -54.66
N CYS A 30 22.34 -7.72 -53.95
CA CYS A 30 21.31 -7.86 -52.95
C CYS A 30 21.47 -6.71 -51.96
N GLU A 31 20.63 -5.69 -52.06
CA GLU A 31 20.33 -4.88 -50.89
C GLU A 31 19.82 -5.86 -49.82
N PRO A 32 20.40 -5.88 -48.62
CA PRO A 32 19.86 -6.71 -47.56
C PRO A 32 18.45 -6.20 -47.29
N SER A 33 17.46 -6.96 -47.75
CA SER A 33 16.07 -6.74 -47.40
C SER A 33 16.02 -6.63 -45.88
N TYR A 34 15.56 -5.50 -45.36
CA TYR A 34 15.34 -5.28 -43.95
C TYR A 34 14.48 -6.43 -43.42
N ALA A 35 15.11 -7.41 -42.76
CA ALA A 35 14.43 -8.49 -42.09
C ALA A 35 14.08 -7.97 -40.69
N PRO A 36 12.78 -7.87 -40.33
CA PRO A 36 12.40 -7.44 -39.00
C PRO A 36 13.06 -8.35 -37.98
N ARG A 37 13.87 -7.75 -37.09
CA ARG A 37 14.45 -8.45 -35.95
C ARG A 37 13.38 -8.63 -34.88
N GLN A 38 13.39 -9.78 -34.23
CA GLN A 38 12.55 -10.10 -33.10
C GLN A 38 13.45 -10.22 -31.87
N THR A 39 13.00 -9.69 -30.74
CA THR A 39 13.65 -9.89 -29.45
C THR A 39 13.08 -11.15 -28.81
N ILE A 40 13.96 -12.11 -28.50
CA ILE A 40 13.66 -13.21 -27.60
C ILE A 40 14.04 -12.73 -26.20
N ASP A 41 13.10 -12.80 -25.26
CA ASP A 41 13.32 -12.46 -23.85
C ASP A 41 12.84 -13.62 -22.99
N LEU A 42 13.80 -14.38 -22.45
CA LEU A 42 13.56 -15.55 -21.59
C LEU A 42 13.61 -15.23 -20.11
N ARG A 43 13.81 -13.95 -19.74
CA ARG A 43 13.83 -13.55 -18.34
C ARG A 43 12.52 -13.97 -17.64
N PRO A 44 12.59 -14.35 -16.36
CA PRO A 44 11.40 -14.47 -15.53
C PRO A 44 10.52 -13.23 -15.66
N ARG A 45 9.22 -13.42 -15.53
CA ARG A 45 8.27 -12.31 -15.50
C ARG A 45 8.00 -11.94 -14.05
N THR A 46 7.79 -10.66 -13.79
CA THR A 46 7.39 -10.12 -12.48
C THR A 46 6.31 -9.04 -12.68
N LEU A 47 5.73 -8.56 -11.60
CA LEU A 47 4.76 -7.49 -11.61
C LEU A 47 5.38 -6.15 -11.21
N GLU A 48 4.96 -5.09 -11.90
CA GLU A 48 5.32 -3.70 -11.58
C GLU A 48 4.06 -2.84 -11.53
N ILE A 49 3.94 -2.00 -10.51
CA ILE A 49 2.96 -0.91 -10.51
C ILE A 49 3.48 0.23 -11.40
N ASP A 50 2.91 0.36 -12.58
CA ASP A 50 3.26 1.43 -13.54
C ASP A 50 2.66 2.78 -13.15
N ASN A 51 1.52 2.77 -12.47
CA ASN A 51 0.81 3.98 -12.08
C ASN A 51 -0.06 3.72 -10.85
N HIS A 52 -0.07 4.67 -9.90
CA HIS A 52 -0.81 4.57 -8.65
C HIS A 52 -1.31 5.93 -8.18
N HIS A 53 -2.56 5.95 -7.68
CA HIS A 53 -3.21 7.13 -7.14
C HIS A 53 -4.01 6.78 -5.88
N GLY A 54 -3.79 7.58 -4.84
CA GLY A 54 -4.55 7.53 -3.59
C GLY A 54 -4.23 6.34 -2.71
N GLY A 55 -5.15 6.00 -1.82
CA GLY A 55 -4.92 5.11 -0.70
C GLY A 55 -5.11 5.81 0.64
N THR A 56 -4.84 5.07 1.73
CA THR A 56 -5.15 5.52 3.08
C THR A 56 -3.95 6.18 3.74
N ARG A 57 -4.18 7.33 4.35
CA ARG A 57 -3.22 7.95 5.27
C ARG A 57 -3.49 7.46 6.69
N ARG A 58 -2.55 6.70 7.26
CA ARG A 58 -2.79 5.92 8.49
C ARG A 58 -2.31 6.58 9.76
N ILE A 59 -1.10 7.14 9.77
CA ILE A 59 -0.44 7.61 10.99
C ILE A 59 0.12 9.01 10.76
N SER A 60 -0.25 9.92 11.65
CA SER A 60 0.23 11.30 11.70
C SER A 60 1.10 11.52 12.93
N ILE A 61 2.24 12.17 12.74
CA ILE A 61 3.11 12.64 13.83
C ILE A 61 3.53 14.07 13.55
N TYR A 62 3.63 14.86 14.61
CA TYR A 62 4.26 16.16 14.57
C TYR A 62 5.55 16.12 15.38
N HIS A 63 6.67 16.47 14.74
CA HIS A 63 7.97 16.54 15.41
C HIS A 63 8.86 17.60 14.74
N ASP A 64 9.52 18.41 15.58
CA ASP A 64 10.44 19.50 15.18
C ASP A 64 9.93 20.38 14.01
N GLY A 65 8.69 20.87 14.15
CA GLY A 65 8.07 21.74 13.15
C GLY A 65 7.64 21.05 11.86
N GLN A 66 7.70 19.72 11.78
CA GLN A 66 7.28 18.94 10.62
C GLN A 66 6.11 18.03 10.94
N TRP A 67 5.18 17.91 9.99
CA TRP A 67 4.13 16.89 10.01
C TRP A 67 4.56 15.70 9.14
N TYR A 68 4.75 14.55 9.76
CA TYR A 68 4.98 13.28 9.07
C TYR A 68 3.66 12.53 8.94
N GLN A 69 3.36 12.08 7.73
CA GLN A 69 2.14 11.36 7.40
C GLN A 69 2.47 10.10 6.62
N THR A 70 2.06 8.94 7.12
CA THR A 70 2.19 7.70 6.36
C THR A 70 1.17 7.66 5.23
N PHE A 71 1.57 7.13 4.07
CA PHE A 71 0.73 6.96 2.88
C PHE A 71 1.20 5.73 2.09
N GLY A 72 0.50 4.60 2.24
CA GLY A 72 0.98 3.30 1.75
C GLY A 72 2.38 2.99 2.30
N PRO A 73 3.36 2.60 1.47
CA PRO A 73 4.74 2.35 1.88
C PRO A 73 5.58 3.63 2.05
N SER A 74 5.01 4.82 1.87
CA SER A 74 5.74 6.08 1.86
C SER A 74 5.46 6.94 3.09
N ILE A 75 6.39 7.83 3.40
CA ILE A 75 6.21 8.89 4.40
C ILE A 75 6.20 10.24 3.68
N GLU A 76 5.14 11.01 3.88
CA GLU A 76 5.07 12.39 3.41
C GLU A 76 5.53 13.33 4.54
N VAL A 77 6.48 14.21 4.23
CA VAL A 77 6.88 15.31 5.12
C VAL A 77 6.15 16.55 4.66
N ILE A 78 5.37 17.15 5.55
CA ILE A 78 4.38 18.19 5.23
C ILE A 78 4.63 19.41 6.12
N ASP A 79 4.47 20.59 5.54
CA ASP A 79 4.48 21.84 6.28
C ASP A 79 3.20 21.96 7.13
N PRO A 80 3.31 22.11 8.46
CA PRO A 80 2.15 22.20 9.35
C PRO A 80 1.38 23.52 9.23
N GLU A 81 1.91 24.54 8.56
CA GLU A 81 1.24 25.84 8.43
C GLU A 81 0.23 25.86 7.28
N ASP A 82 0.60 25.32 6.11
CA ASP A 82 -0.19 25.39 4.88
C ASP A 82 -0.56 24.02 4.29
N GLY A 83 -0.05 22.92 4.86
CA GLY A 83 -0.32 21.54 4.42
C GLY A 83 0.39 21.14 3.12
N LEU A 84 1.36 21.93 2.64
CA LEU A 84 2.14 21.61 1.46
C LEU A 84 3.14 20.49 1.74
N ARG A 85 3.21 19.52 0.83
CA ARG A 85 4.20 18.44 0.89
C ARG A 85 5.59 18.99 0.58
N ILE A 86 6.49 18.89 1.55
CA ILE A 86 7.91 19.28 1.45
C ILE A 86 8.72 18.17 0.80
N ALA A 87 8.51 16.92 1.23
CA ALA A 87 9.22 15.75 0.74
C ALA A 87 8.35 14.50 0.78
N LYS A 88 8.75 13.50 0.01
CA LYS A 88 8.22 12.13 0.06
C LYS A 88 9.41 11.20 0.23
N ILE A 89 9.31 10.32 1.20
CA ILE A 89 10.32 9.29 1.51
C ILE A 89 9.71 7.97 1.07
N ASP A 90 10.28 7.41 0.01
CA ASP A 90 9.92 6.10 -0.51
C ASP A 90 11.01 5.12 -0.04
N HIS A 91 10.62 4.12 0.76
CA HIS A 91 11.55 3.09 1.21
C HIS A 91 11.87 2.11 0.07
N GLN A 92 10.83 1.62 -0.59
CA GLN A 92 10.87 0.78 -1.79
C GLN A 92 9.77 1.20 -2.76
N PRO A 93 9.83 0.76 -4.03
CA PRO A 93 8.75 0.94 -4.98
C PRO A 93 7.40 0.45 -4.44
N TRP A 94 6.33 1.11 -4.88
CA TRP A 94 4.97 0.68 -4.56
C TRP A 94 4.73 -0.71 -5.13
N GLY A 95 4.21 -1.62 -4.29
CA GLY A 95 3.96 -3.00 -4.68
C GLY A 95 5.01 -4.00 -4.22
N GLU A 96 6.24 -3.55 -3.97
CA GLU A 96 7.32 -4.43 -3.47
C GLU A 96 7.26 -4.60 -1.95
N ILE A 97 6.73 -3.60 -1.26
CA ILE A 97 6.58 -3.60 0.20
C ILE A 97 5.18 -3.22 0.64
N GLY A 98 4.75 -3.81 1.77
CA GLY A 98 3.46 -3.51 2.39
C GLY A 98 3.33 -2.07 2.88
N PRO A 99 2.10 -1.63 3.18
CA PRO A 99 1.86 -0.31 3.73
C PRO A 99 2.49 -0.16 5.11
N ILE A 100 2.84 1.08 5.46
CA ILE A 100 3.27 1.42 6.81
C ILE A 100 2.08 1.28 7.76
N SER A 101 2.17 0.38 8.73
CA SER A 101 1.14 0.16 9.74
C SER A 101 1.30 1.07 10.95
N ASP A 102 2.53 1.41 11.32
CA ASP A 102 2.81 2.26 12.48
C ASP A 102 4.10 3.07 12.31
N MET A 103 4.17 4.17 13.06
CA MET A 103 5.27 5.12 13.03
C MET A 103 5.38 5.79 14.41
N ILE A 104 6.60 5.97 14.93
CA ILE A 104 6.88 6.77 16.12
C ILE A 104 8.13 7.63 15.90
N VAL A 105 8.24 8.74 16.64
CA VAL A 105 9.52 9.42 16.83
C VAL A 105 10.01 9.08 18.23
N THR A 106 11.26 8.65 18.33
CA THR A 106 11.84 8.25 19.62
C THR A 106 12.14 9.44 20.51
N ASP A 107 11.89 9.28 21.80
CA ASP A 107 12.35 10.21 22.83
C ASP A 107 13.87 10.05 23.02
N GLY A 108 14.59 11.17 23.07
CA GLY A 108 16.03 11.16 23.31
C GLY A 108 16.73 12.44 22.82
N PRO A 109 18.04 12.57 23.09
CA PRO A 109 18.84 13.68 22.57
C PRO A 109 19.04 13.61 21.04
N GLU A 110 19.00 12.40 20.49
CA GLU A 110 19.11 12.10 19.06
C GLU A 110 17.86 11.32 18.64
N PRO A 111 16.74 12.01 18.37
CA PRO A 111 15.49 11.35 18.00
C PRO A 111 15.60 10.68 16.63
N GLU A 112 14.93 9.55 16.49
CA GLU A 112 14.82 8.78 15.26
C GLU A 112 13.36 8.61 14.88
N LEU A 113 13.09 8.52 13.59
CA LEU A 113 11.78 8.11 13.07
C LEU A 113 11.81 6.61 12.82
N VAL A 114 11.02 5.86 13.59
CA VAL A 114 10.93 4.39 13.48
C VAL A 114 9.59 4.04 12.86
N VAL A 115 9.62 3.11 11.90
CA VAL A 115 8.50 2.80 11.01
C VAL A 115 8.36 1.29 10.87
N ILE A 116 7.14 0.77 10.86
CA ILE A 116 6.85 -0.64 10.55
C ILE A 116 6.09 -0.72 9.22
N HIS A 117 6.60 -1.54 8.30
CA HIS A 117 5.83 -2.06 7.17
C HIS A 117 5.11 -3.33 7.60
N ALA A 118 3.78 -3.35 7.43
CA ALA A 118 2.89 -4.31 8.07
C ALA A 118 3.26 -5.78 7.80
N GLY A 119 3.73 -6.46 8.85
CA GLY A 119 4.08 -7.88 8.86
C GLY A 119 5.39 -8.23 8.16
N ASP A 120 6.19 -7.24 7.75
CA ASP A 120 7.38 -7.46 6.93
C ASP A 120 8.66 -6.95 7.60
N ARG A 121 8.77 -5.66 7.91
CA ARG A 121 10.02 -5.10 8.43
C ARG A 121 9.85 -3.86 9.27
N LEU A 122 10.90 -3.56 10.04
CA LEU A 122 11.10 -2.31 10.75
C LEU A 122 12.20 -1.49 10.06
N VAL A 123 11.99 -0.17 9.98
CA VAL A 123 12.92 0.77 9.34
C VAL A 123 13.17 1.95 10.27
N ARG A 124 14.44 2.34 10.42
CA ARG A 124 14.87 3.48 11.24
C ARG A 124 15.46 4.57 10.37
N TYR A 125 15.03 5.80 10.63
CA TYR A 125 15.55 6.99 9.98
C TYR A 125 16.10 7.95 11.01
N GLN A 126 17.34 8.42 10.81
CA GLN A 126 17.90 9.52 11.60
C GLN A 126 17.19 10.84 11.27
N LEU A 127 16.92 11.66 12.30
CA LEU A 127 16.23 12.95 12.15
C LEU A 127 17.16 14.17 12.28
N THR A 128 18.44 14.04 11.94
CA THR A 128 19.39 15.17 11.91
C THR A 128 18.89 16.34 11.05
N ASN A 129 18.14 16.03 10.00
CA ASN A 129 17.34 17.00 9.26
C ASN A 129 15.88 16.52 9.21
N PRO A 130 14.97 17.10 10.01
CA PRO A 130 13.57 16.71 10.04
C PRO A 130 12.87 16.78 8.66
N ARG A 131 13.31 17.67 7.77
CA ARG A 131 12.72 17.80 6.43
C ARG A 131 13.15 16.70 5.47
N ARG A 132 14.23 15.98 5.80
CA ARG A 132 14.83 14.91 4.99
C ARG A 132 15.43 13.84 5.89
N PRO A 133 14.59 13.03 6.56
CA PRO A 133 15.05 11.86 7.31
C PRO A 133 15.90 10.96 6.40
N LEU A 134 16.99 10.41 6.95
CA LEU A 134 17.90 9.52 6.22
C LEU A 134 17.77 8.11 6.76
N LEU A 135 17.66 7.13 5.87
CA LEU A 135 17.62 5.72 6.24
C LEU A 135 18.92 5.34 6.95
N GLU A 136 18.79 4.75 8.13
CA GLU A 136 19.91 4.31 8.96
C GLU A 136 19.98 2.79 9.04
N GLU A 137 18.85 2.14 9.30
CA GLU A 137 18.79 0.69 9.53
C GLU A 137 17.46 0.11 9.05
N GLU A 138 17.52 -1.16 8.64
CA GLU A 138 16.38 -1.98 8.26
C GLU A 138 16.53 -3.36 8.90
N ILE A 139 15.44 -3.86 9.49
CA ILE A 139 15.39 -5.17 10.15
C ILE A 139 14.15 -5.91 9.64
N ASP A 140 14.35 -6.98 8.88
CA ASP A 140 13.27 -7.85 8.40
C ASP A 140 12.61 -8.66 9.54
N SER A 141 11.41 -9.19 9.27
CA SER A 141 10.61 -9.95 10.24
C SER A 141 11.32 -11.20 10.74
N ASP A 142 12.11 -11.85 9.88
CA ASP A 142 12.83 -13.07 10.21
C ASP A 142 13.94 -12.78 11.24
N THR A 143 14.71 -11.71 11.02
CA THR A 143 15.74 -11.22 11.94
C THR A 143 15.11 -10.69 13.22
N LEU A 144 14.00 -9.96 13.13
CA LEU A 144 13.27 -9.45 14.28
C LEU A 144 12.69 -10.61 15.12
N GLY A 145 12.28 -11.70 14.48
CA GLY A 145 11.69 -12.89 15.10
C GLY A 145 10.17 -12.80 15.33
N ILE A 146 9.51 -11.80 14.75
CA ILE A 146 8.04 -11.57 14.77
C ILE A 146 7.59 -10.96 13.45
N GLU A 147 6.30 -11.04 13.13
CA GLU A 147 5.68 -10.19 12.10
C GLU A 147 5.25 -8.86 12.76
N PRO A 148 5.95 -7.74 12.51
CA PRO A 148 5.71 -6.50 13.23
C PRO A 148 4.49 -5.74 12.67
N TYR A 149 3.68 -5.15 13.56
CA TYR A 149 2.56 -4.27 13.17
C TYR A 149 2.51 -2.94 13.92
N LEU A 150 2.99 -2.90 15.17
CA LEU A 150 2.86 -1.76 16.08
C LEU A 150 4.17 -1.46 16.81
N LEU A 151 4.41 -0.17 17.06
CA LEU A 151 5.53 0.38 17.79
C LEU A 151 5.07 0.94 19.14
N SER A 152 5.94 0.96 20.14
CA SER A 152 5.73 1.73 21.37
C SER A 152 7.08 2.02 22.02
N GLN A 153 7.19 3.12 22.75
CA GLN A 153 8.39 3.41 23.53
C GLN A 153 8.06 3.40 25.01
N GLU A 154 8.66 2.46 25.73
CA GLU A 154 8.39 2.27 27.16
C GLU A 154 9.61 1.73 27.89
N GLY A 155 9.83 2.21 29.11
CA GLY A 155 10.99 1.81 29.93
C GLY A 155 12.33 2.17 29.28
N GLY A 156 12.37 3.25 28.48
CA GLY A 156 13.56 3.70 27.76
C GLY A 156 13.97 2.81 26.58
N ARG A 157 13.06 1.97 26.08
CA ARG A 157 13.28 1.08 24.92
C ARG A 157 12.18 1.25 23.90
N VAL A 158 12.51 1.03 22.65
CA VAL A 158 11.50 0.93 21.59
C VAL A 158 11.12 -0.54 21.41
N TRP A 159 9.82 -0.78 21.37
CA TRP A 159 9.22 -2.10 21.22
C TRP A 159 8.56 -2.21 19.86
N ALA A 160 8.82 -3.32 19.16
CA ALA A 160 8.01 -3.79 18.05
C ALA A 160 7.07 -4.89 18.56
N SER A 161 5.82 -4.87 18.11
CA SER A 161 4.79 -5.81 18.54
C SER A 161 3.92 -6.23 17.36
N GLY A 162 3.45 -7.47 17.39
CA GLY A 162 2.67 -8.03 16.31
C GLY A 162 2.40 -9.52 16.46
N ARG A 163 2.27 -10.24 15.34
CA ARG A 163 2.09 -11.70 15.38
C ARG A 163 3.43 -12.35 15.76
N GLY A 164 3.39 -13.26 16.71
CA GLY A 164 4.58 -13.91 17.26
C GLY A 164 5.10 -13.31 18.57
N GLY A 165 4.64 -12.12 18.97
CA GLY A 165 4.95 -11.55 20.29
C GLY A 165 5.24 -10.04 20.26
N ALA A 166 5.94 -9.59 21.30
CA ALA A 166 6.54 -8.26 21.38
C ALA A 166 8.04 -8.36 21.68
N ILE A 167 8.83 -7.43 21.16
CA ILE A 167 10.29 -7.47 21.26
C ILE A 167 10.88 -6.05 21.34
N PRO A 168 11.88 -5.80 22.22
CA PRO A 168 12.69 -4.59 22.13
C PRO A 168 13.52 -4.61 20.85
N ILE A 169 13.50 -3.53 20.08
CA ILE A 169 14.18 -3.49 18.77
C ILE A 169 15.70 -3.59 18.90
N GLU A 170 16.24 -3.25 20.07
CA GLU A 170 17.67 -3.34 20.38
C GLU A 170 18.11 -4.77 20.73
N SER A 171 17.18 -5.75 20.77
CA SER A 171 17.46 -7.14 21.10
C SER A 171 16.62 -8.11 20.24
N PRO A 172 16.82 -8.12 18.91
CA PRO A 172 16.05 -8.93 17.97
C PRO A 172 16.21 -10.44 18.19
N GLY A 173 15.22 -11.23 17.75
CA GLY A 173 15.25 -12.70 17.77
C GLY A 173 14.85 -13.38 19.09
N SER A 174 14.47 -12.63 20.13
CA SER A 174 14.01 -13.17 21.42
C SER A 174 12.63 -12.59 21.82
N PRO A 175 11.54 -12.98 21.13
CA PRO A 175 10.22 -12.44 21.40
C PRO A 175 9.70 -12.83 22.78
N ILE A 176 8.96 -11.90 23.39
CA ILE A 176 8.27 -12.06 24.66
C ILE A 176 6.77 -12.24 24.40
N LEU A 177 6.10 -12.99 25.28
CA LEU A 177 4.71 -13.44 25.13
C LEU A 177 4.36 -14.29 23.90
N PRO A 178 5.25 -15.12 23.31
CA PRO A 178 4.88 -15.90 22.12
C PRO A 178 3.76 -16.91 22.42
N GLN A 179 3.80 -17.58 23.58
CA GLN A 179 2.85 -18.65 23.93
C GLN A 179 1.52 -18.14 24.50
N GLY A 180 1.47 -16.92 25.07
CA GLY A 180 0.24 -16.34 25.61
C GLY A 180 -0.67 -15.73 24.55
N SER A 181 -0.19 -15.68 23.30
CA SER A 181 -0.85 -15.03 22.17
C SER A 181 -1.91 -15.89 21.49
N ASP A 182 -1.79 -17.22 21.55
CA ASP A 182 -2.62 -18.16 20.77
C ASP A 182 -2.68 -17.81 19.26
N GLY A 183 -1.64 -17.17 18.73
CA GLY A 183 -1.59 -16.68 17.35
C GLY A 183 -2.22 -15.31 17.13
N GLU A 184 -2.88 -14.72 18.12
CA GLU A 184 -3.38 -13.34 18.06
C GLU A 184 -2.22 -12.33 18.07
N PRO A 185 -2.28 -11.23 17.30
CA PRO A 185 -1.28 -10.17 17.36
C PRO A 185 -1.21 -9.52 18.75
N VAL A 186 0.01 -9.31 19.25
CA VAL A 186 0.28 -8.52 20.44
C VAL A 186 0.22 -7.04 20.10
N GLY A 187 -0.48 -6.26 20.93
CA GLY A 187 -0.60 -4.81 20.81
C GLY A 187 0.59 -4.06 21.39
N ARG A 188 0.48 -2.72 21.41
CA ARG A 188 1.51 -1.83 21.98
C ARG A 188 1.84 -2.22 23.43
N VAL A 189 3.13 -2.15 23.76
CA VAL A 189 3.62 -2.30 25.12
C VAL A 189 3.43 -0.96 25.85
N VAL A 190 2.85 -0.99 27.04
CA VAL A 190 2.60 0.21 27.88
C VAL A 190 3.08 -0.03 29.30
N ALA A 191 3.56 1.03 29.95
CA ALA A 191 3.84 1.02 31.39
C ALA A 191 2.54 1.12 32.20
N THR A 192 2.46 0.34 33.27
CA THR A 192 1.35 0.34 34.23
C THR A 192 1.88 0.24 35.65
N GLY A 193 1.04 0.50 36.64
CA GLY A 193 1.38 0.30 38.06
C GLY A 193 1.64 -1.17 38.44
N GLN A 194 1.40 -2.12 37.53
CA GLN A 194 1.71 -3.56 37.69
C GLN A 194 2.90 -4.02 36.84
N GLY A 195 3.64 -3.09 36.22
CA GLY A 195 4.72 -3.39 35.26
C GLY A 195 4.29 -3.18 33.82
N LEU A 196 5.08 -3.71 32.87
CA LEU A 196 4.78 -3.62 31.45
C LEU A 196 3.62 -4.55 31.07
N ALA A 197 2.72 -4.05 30.25
CA ALA A 197 1.56 -4.79 29.75
C ALA A 197 1.35 -4.57 28.26
N ALA A 198 0.67 -5.50 27.61
CA ALA A 198 0.19 -5.35 26.23
C ALA A 198 -1.19 -6.00 26.06
N SER A 199 -1.93 -5.58 25.04
CA SER A 199 -3.18 -6.23 24.66
C SER A 199 -2.93 -7.45 23.76
N VAL A 200 -3.66 -8.53 23.96
CA VAL A 200 -3.73 -9.71 23.09
C VAL A 200 -5.21 -10.00 22.85
N GLY A 201 -5.67 -9.68 21.64
CA GLY A 201 -7.08 -9.72 21.25
C GLY A 201 -7.95 -8.77 22.08
N ARG A 202 -8.57 -9.28 23.14
CA ARG A 202 -9.40 -8.51 24.10
C ARG A 202 -8.89 -8.55 25.54
N ARG A 203 -7.72 -9.15 25.77
CA ARG A 203 -7.08 -9.35 27.08
C ARG A 203 -5.92 -8.39 27.22
N ILE A 204 -5.70 -7.88 28.43
CA ILE A 204 -4.45 -7.21 28.81
C ILE A 204 -3.62 -8.24 29.57
N LEU A 205 -2.41 -8.50 29.08
CA LEU A 205 -1.47 -9.44 29.67
C LEU A 205 -0.22 -8.70 30.15
N SER A 206 0.35 -9.15 31.27
CA SER A 206 1.67 -8.76 31.72
C SER A 206 2.73 -9.26 30.75
N ILE A 207 3.68 -8.41 30.36
CA ILE A 207 4.80 -8.79 29.48
C ILE A 207 5.75 -9.78 30.16
N GLU A 208 5.92 -9.68 31.48
CA GLU A 208 6.92 -10.47 32.21
C GLU A 208 6.53 -11.94 32.34
N ASP A 209 5.27 -12.22 32.67
CA ASP A 209 4.81 -13.55 33.07
C ASP A 209 3.55 -14.02 32.32
N GLY A 210 3.00 -13.21 31.39
CA GLY A 210 1.79 -13.53 30.64
C GLY A 210 0.50 -13.54 31.46
N ARG A 211 0.55 -13.10 32.73
CA ARG A 211 -0.63 -13.08 33.59
C ARG A 211 -1.69 -12.10 33.08
N TYR A 212 -2.95 -12.50 33.16
CA TYR A 212 -4.08 -11.64 32.83
C TYR A 212 -4.24 -10.49 33.84
N LEU A 213 -4.34 -9.26 33.32
CA LEU A 213 -4.44 -8.02 34.10
C LEU A 213 -5.78 -7.30 33.91
N GLY A 214 -6.44 -7.47 32.77
CA GLY A 214 -7.66 -6.71 32.44
C GLY A 214 -8.12 -6.93 31.00
N ALA A 215 -9.00 -6.07 30.50
CA ALA A 215 -9.58 -6.20 29.16
C ALA A 215 -9.46 -4.91 28.35
N ALA A 216 -8.73 -4.99 27.25
CA ALA A 216 -8.63 -3.98 26.20
C ALA A 216 -8.15 -4.67 24.91
N SER A 217 -8.44 -4.04 23.78
CA SER A 217 -7.94 -4.41 22.45
C SER A 217 -6.80 -3.52 21.98
N GLU A 218 -6.63 -2.36 22.60
CA GLU A 218 -5.52 -1.44 22.35
C GLU A 218 -5.29 -0.59 23.60
N LEU A 219 -4.02 -0.26 23.85
CA LEU A 219 -3.57 0.58 24.94
C LEU A 219 -2.64 1.66 24.39
N GLN A 220 -2.74 2.87 24.94
CA GLN A 220 -1.76 3.94 24.74
C GLN A 220 -1.48 4.65 26.07
N PRO A 221 -0.23 4.99 26.39
CA PRO A 221 0.09 5.68 27.63
C PRO A 221 -0.50 7.10 27.64
N LEU A 222 -0.89 7.57 28.82
CA LEU A 222 -1.11 9.01 29.00
C LEU A 222 0.23 9.75 28.92
N PRO A 223 0.28 10.94 28.30
CA PRO A 223 1.46 11.80 28.38
C PRO A 223 1.81 12.08 29.84
N VAL A 224 3.08 11.90 30.23
CA VAL A 224 3.54 11.98 31.63
C VAL A 224 3.09 13.28 32.30
N ALA A 225 3.28 14.42 31.63
CA ALA A 225 2.89 15.73 32.15
C ALA A 225 1.38 15.82 32.45
N LEU A 226 0.54 15.23 31.61
CA LEU A 226 -0.90 15.21 31.84
C LEU A 226 -1.26 14.23 32.98
N ALA A 227 -0.65 13.05 33.00
CA ALA A 227 -0.87 12.04 34.03
C ALA A 227 -0.58 12.59 35.43
N GLU A 228 0.49 13.38 35.58
CA GLU A 228 0.82 14.09 36.82
C GLU A 228 -0.21 15.18 37.14
N GLU A 229 -0.60 16.01 36.17
CA GLU A 229 -1.57 17.10 36.35
C GLU A 229 -2.92 16.59 36.87
N ILE A 230 -3.39 15.45 36.35
CA ILE A 230 -4.72 14.90 36.68
C ILE A 230 -4.69 13.87 37.83
N ASP A 231 -3.54 13.69 38.50
CA ASP A 231 -3.35 12.71 39.58
C ASP A 231 -3.68 11.26 39.16
N LEU A 232 -3.14 10.86 38.00
CA LEU A 232 -3.32 9.52 37.44
C LEU A 232 -2.01 8.97 36.84
N PRO A 233 -0.96 8.76 37.66
CA PRO A 233 0.29 8.18 37.20
C PRO A 233 0.07 6.80 36.57
N ASP A 234 0.85 6.51 35.54
CA ASP A 234 0.76 5.28 34.73
C ASP A 234 -0.64 5.03 34.14
N GLY A 235 -1.45 6.08 34.02
CA GLY A 235 -2.75 5.99 33.37
C GLY A 235 -2.62 5.71 31.88
N VAL A 236 -3.62 5.03 31.32
CA VAL A 236 -3.63 4.63 29.91
C VAL A 236 -4.97 4.95 29.27
N VAL A 237 -4.92 5.30 27.98
CA VAL A 237 -6.07 5.24 27.09
C VAL A 237 -6.27 3.79 26.70
N PHE A 238 -7.52 3.35 26.62
CA PHE A 238 -7.86 2.03 26.10
C PHE A 238 -8.93 2.10 25.03
N ILE A 239 -8.87 1.16 24.10
CA ILE A 239 -10.00 0.79 23.23
C ILE A 239 -10.33 -0.67 23.50
N LEU A 240 -11.61 -1.01 23.65
CA LEU A 240 -12.10 -2.38 23.72
C LEU A 240 -13.09 -2.62 22.58
N ARG A 241 -12.70 -3.43 21.59
CA ARG A 241 -13.48 -3.67 20.36
C ARG A 241 -14.36 -4.91 20.52
N GLY A 242 -15.68 -4.74 20.54
CA GLY A 242 -16.65 -5.83 20.55
C GLY A 242 -17.41 -5.93 19.23
N ASN A 243 -18.07 -7.07 19.00
CA ASN A 243 -18.74 -7.38 17.73
C ASN A 243 -19.88 -6.41 17.35
N LYS A 244 -20.45 -5.69 18.33
CA LYS A 244 -21.57 -4.75 18.12
C LYS A 244 -21.24 -3.32 18.51
N ALA A 245 -20.19 -3.12 19.31
CA ALA A 245 -19.86 -1.82 19.88
C ALA A 245 -18.40 -1.80 20.32
N SER A 246 -17.81 -0.61 20.27
CA SER A 246 -16.48 -0.34 20.81
C SER A 246 -16.57 0.59 22.00
N THR A 247 -15.71 0.35 22.99
CA THR A 247 -15.54 1.23 24.14
C THR A 247 -14.21 1.95 24.03
N VAL A 248 -14.17 3.24 24.35
CA VAL A 248 -12.93 4.02 24.52
C VAL A 248 -12.98 4.76 25.84
N GLY A 249 -11.84 4.88 26.53
CA GLY A 249 -11.80 5.58 27.80
C GLY A 249 -10.41 5.65 28.41
N ILE A 250 -10.39 5.99 29.69
CA ILE A 250 -9.18 6.12 30.51
C ILE A 250 -9.21 5.04 31.61
N MET A 251 -8.08 4.36 31.80
CA MET A 251 -7.79 3.51 32.95
C MET A 251 -6.69 4.16 33.79
N GLY A 252 -6.67 3.87 35.10
CA GLY A 252 -5.52 4.21 35.94
C GLY A 252 -4.39 3.17 35.80
N GLY A 253 -3.25 3.41 36.46
CA GLY A 253 -2.13 2.46 36.49
C GLY A 253 -2.47 1.09 37.10
N ASP A 254 -3.55 0.98 37.87
CA ASP A 254 -4.10 -0.29 38.35
C ASP A 254 -4.98 -1.02 37.32
N LEU A 255 -5.04 -0.48 36.08
CA LEU A 255 -5.87 -0.93 34.96
C LEU A 255 -7.38 -0.95 35.26
N ARG A 256 -7.81 -0.22 36.29
CA ARG A 256 -9.23 0.02 36.54
C ARG A 256 -9.70 1.22 35.75
N GLN A 257 -10.83 1.03 35.07
CA GLN A 257 -11.49 2.07 34.31
C GLN A 257 -11.89 3.25 35.21
N ARG A 258 -11.56 4.47 34.76
CA ARG A 258 -11.93 5.73 35.42
C ARG A 258 -13.16 6.33 34.76
N ASP A 259 -13.15 6.41 33.44
CA ASP A 259 -14.30 6.84 32.63
C ASP A 259 -14.20 6.25 31.22
N HIS A 260 -15.32 6.20 30.50
CA HIS A 260 -15.43 5.60 29.18
C HIS A 260 -16.67 6.10 28.42
N LYS A 261 -16.65 5.88 27.10
CA LYS A 261 -17.80 6.02 26.20
C LYS A 261 -17.90 4.80 25.30
N VAL A 262 -19.13 4.47 24.92
CA VAL A 262 -19.46 3.31 24.10
C VAL A 262 -20.12 3.77 22.81
N PHE A 263 -19.67 3.23 21.69
CA PHE A 263 -20.15 3.56 20.35
C PHE A 263 -20.57 2.31 19.59
N PRO A 264 -21.64 2.35 18.79
CA PRO A 264 -22.10 1.21 17.98
C PRO A 264 -21.27 1.03 16.69
N VAL A 265 -20.05 1.55 16.67
CA VAL A 265 -19.12 1.52 15.53
C VAL A 265 -17.72 1.15 16.01
N SER A 266 -16.85 0.78 15.08
CA SER A 266 -15.43 0.54 15.36
C SER A 266 -14.70 1.86 15.64
N ILE A 267 -13.86 1.86 16.67
CA ILE A 267 -12.92 2.96 16.94
C ILE A 267 -11.59 2.57 16.30
N PHE A 268 -11.11 3.41 15.38
CA PHE A 268 -9.89 3.16 14.63
C PHE A 268 -8.65 3.53 15.44
N SER A 269 -8.68 4.69 16.09
CA SER A 269 -7.57 5.23 16.88
C SER A 269 -8.12 6.04 18.04
N ALA A 270 -7.39 6.07 19.15
CA ALA A 270 -7.66 6.97 20.26
C ALA A 270 -6.35 7.58 20.77
N ARG A 271 -6.28 8.90 20.91
CA ARG A 271 -5.07 9.63 21.28
C ARG A 271 -5.36 10.71 22.31
N VAL A 272 -4.37 11.02 23.13
CA VAL A 272 -4.42 12.18 24.03
C VAL A 272 -3.64 13.33 23.43
N LEU A 273 -4.35 14.41 23.08
CA LEU A 273 -3.77 15.57 22.41
C LEU A 273 -4.30 16.86 23.05
N GLY A 274 -3.40 17.70 23.56
CA GLY A 274 -3.75 18.99 24.16
C GLY A 274 -4.71 18.86 25.36
N GLY A 275 -4.48 17.90 26.25
CA GLY A 275 -5.32 17.65 27.42
C GLY A 275 -6.70 17.06 27.11
N ARG A 276 -6.89 16.51 25.90
CA ARG A 276 -8.15 15.91 25.47
C ARG A 276 -7.94 14.48 24.98
N LEU A 277 -8.90 13.61 25.26
CA LEU A 277 -9.02 12.31 24.61
C LEU A 277 -9.73 12.50 23.27
N TRP A 278 -9.14 12.02 22.20
CA TRP A 278 -9.71 12.01 20.85
C TRP A 278 -9.98 10.57 20.45
N ALA A 279 -11.18 10.27 19.96
CA ALA A 279 -11.54 8.99 19.38
C ALA A 279 -11.91 9.18 17.91
N VAL A 280 -11.24 8.46 17.03
CA VAL A 280 -11.44 8.51 15.57
C VAL A 280 -12.32 7.35 15.13
N MET A 281 -13.43 7.66 14.46
CA MET A 281 -14.44 6.72 14.01
C MET A 281 -14.74 6.93 12.51
N PRO A 282 -15.49 6.02 11.84
CA PRO A 282 -15.67 6.06 10.38
C PRO A 282 -16.32 7.33 9.81
N GLU A 283 -17.15 8.01 10.59
CA GLU A 283 -17.96 9.15 10.13
C GLU A 283 -17.75 10.44 10.95
N GLU A 284 -17.03 10.35 12.07
CA GLU A 284 -16.78 11.48 12.95
C GLU A 284 -15.53 11.25 13.82
N ILE A 285 -15.01 12.35 14.34
CA ILE A 285 -14.05 12.35 15.45
C ILE A 285 -14.77 12.95 16.65
N VAL A 286 -14.62 12.33 17.83
CA VAL A 286 -15.18 12.84 19.07
C VAL A 286 -14.07 13.11 20.06
N THR A 287 -14.14 14.24 20.76
CA THR A 287 -13.12 14.65 21.72
C THR A 287 -13.68 15.16 23.03
N TRP A 288 -13.05 14.76 24.15
CA TRP A 288 -13.42 15.15 25.51
C TRP A 288 -12.22 15.79 26.21
N PRO A 289 -12.40 16.90 26.94
CA PRO A 289 -11.37 17.32 27.89
C PRO A 289 -11.21 16.24 28.97
N ILE A 290 -9.97 16.00 29.38
CA ILE A 290 -9.65 15.09 30.47
C ILE A 290 -9.55 15.92 31.75
N GLU A 291 -10.41 15.62 32.71
CA GLU A 291 -10.49 16.27 34.01
C GLU A 291 -9.74 15.44 35.08
N GLN A 292 -9.64 16.00 36.30
CA GLN A 292 -8.97 15.35 37.44
C GLN A 292 -9.46 13.90 37.66
N GLY A 293 -8.52 12.99 37.91
CA GLY A 293 -8.77 11.56 38.08
C GLY A 293 -9.12 10.82 36.80
N GLY A 294 -8.93 11.43 35.62
CA GLY A 294 -9.19 10.81 34.31
C GLY A 294 -10.67 10.84 33.90
N ARG A 295 -11.48 11.74 34.45
CA ARG A 295 -12.90 11.90 34.07
C ARG A 295 -13.01 12.59 32.71
N LEU A 296 -13.96 12.17 31.88
CA LEU A 296 -14.18 12.76 30.57
C LEU A 296 -15.28 13.82 30.67
N GLY A 297 -14.95 15.07 30.37
CA GLY A 297 -15.89 16.18 30.39
C GLY A 297 -16.88 16.17 29.22
N SER A 298 -17.35 17.36 28.81
CA SER A 298 -18.34 17.46 27.71
C SER A 298 -17.71 17.17 26.34
N PRO A 299 -18.33 16.31 25.49
CA PRO A 299 -17.82 16.01 24.15
C PRO A 299 -17.94 17.19 23.20
N ILE A 300 -17.03 17.21 22.22
CA ILE A 300 -17.19 17.92 20.94
C ILE A 300 -17.19 16.86 19.84
N PHE A 301 -18.14 16.95 18.93
CA PHE A 301 -18.28 16.07 17.76
C PHE A 301 -17.80 16.83 16.53
N VAL A 302 -16.93 16.20 15.75
CA VAL A 302 -16.33 16.77 14.55
C VAL A 302 -16.74 15.89 13.37
N PRO A 303 -17.66 16.35 12.50
CA PRO A 303 -18.19 15.53 11.42
C PRO A 303 -17.15 15.39 10.30
N ILE A 304 -16.57 14.20 10.16
CA ILE A 304 -15.60 13.91 9.09
C ILE A 304 -15.63 12.42 8.73
N LYS A 305 -15.96 12.13 7.47
CA LYS A 305 -15.95 10.78 6.94
C LYS A 305 -14.54 10.36 6.56
N GLY A 306 -14.20 9.12 6.90
CA GLY A 306 -12.95 8.50 6.45
C GLY A 306 -11.72 8.88 7.26
N ALA A 307 -11.86 9.60 8.37
CA ALA A 307 -10.73 9.86 9.27
C ALA A 307 -10.19 8.53 9.83
N ARG A 308 -8.87 8.40 9.86
CA ARG A 308 -8.17 7.23 10.44
C ARG A 308 -7.29 7.62 11.61
N ASP A 309 -6.73 8.83 11.57
CA ASP A 309 -5.83 9.29 12.61
C ASP A 309 -5.82 10.82 12.73
N ILE A 310 -5.29 11.28 13.86
CA ILE A 310 -5.19 12.69 14.22
C ILE A 310 -3.89 12.97 14.96
N ALA A 311 -3.24 14.08 14.67
CA ALA A 311 -2.07 14.57 15.41
C ALA A 311 -2.22 16.06 15.73
N MET A 312 -1.62 16.51 16.83
CA MET A 312 -1.59 17.92 17.20
C MET A 312 -0.39 18.60 16.55
N LEU A 313 -0.64 19.57 15.67
CA LEU A 313 0.41 20.36 15.03
C LEU A 313 0.88 21.49 15.94
N ARG A 314 -0.07 22.13 16.61
CA ARG A 314 0.14 23.17 17.63
C ARG A 314 -1.14 23.33 18.43
N GLU A 315 -1.13 24.20 19.44
CA GLU A 315 -2.34 24.54 20.18
C GLU A 315 -3.46 24.92 19.21
N ASN A 316 -4.62 24.28 19.34
CA ASN A 316 -5.83 24.49 18.52
C ASN A 316 -5.82 23.93 17.08
N TYR A 317 -4.70 23.42 16.56
CA TYR A 317 -4.57 22.91 15.19
C TYR A 317 -4.15 21.45 15.14
N TYR A 318 -4.88 20.67 14.34
CA TYR A 318 -4.72 19.23 14.26
C TYR A 318 -4.57 18.77 12.82
N ALA A 319 -3.59 17.94 12.54
CA ALA A 319 -3.54 17.18 11.30
C ALA A 319 -4.53 16.03 11.40
N VAL A 320 -5.36 15.86 10.36
CA VAL A 320 -6.29 14.74 10.24
C VAL A 320 -5.99 14.02 8.93
N GLY A 321 -5.68 12.73 9.04
CA GLY A 321 -5.37 11.85 7.92
C GLY A 321 -6.36 10.69 7.85
N GLY A 322 -6.62 10.21 6.64
CA GLY A 322 -7.47 9.05 6.46
C GLY A 322 -7.67 8.65 5.00
N THR A 323 -8.82 8.03 4.73
CA THR A 323 -9.22 7.57 3.39
C THR A 323 -9.70 8.72 2.51
N PHE A 324 -10.21 9.80 3.11
CA PHE A 324 -10.60 11.01 2.37
C PHE A 324 -9.40 11.82 1.83
N GLY A 325 -8.20 11.53 2.32
CA GLY A 325 -6.99 12.30 2.09
C GLY A 325 -6.41 12.85 3.40
N ARG A 326 -6.06 14.14 3.41
CA ARG A 326 -5.56 14.84 4.60
C ARG A 326 -6.05 16.28 4.68
N ALA A 327 -6.11 16.82 5.89
CA ALA A 327 -6.49 18.20 6.15
C ALA A 327 -5.91 18.71 7.47
N ILE A 328 -5.90 20.03 7.65
CA ILE A 328 -5.69 20.66 8.95
C ILE A 328 -7.05 21.06 9.51
N TYR A 329 -7.32 20.65 10.75
CA TYR A 329 -8.53 20.95 11.50
C TYR A 329 -8.25 21.99 12.59
N ARG A 330 -9.10 23.02 12.67
CA ARG A 330 -9.10 24.01 13.74
C ARG A 330 -10.28 23.80 14.67
N LEU A 331 -10.00 23.58 15.95
CA LEU A 331 -11.04 23.26 16.94
C LEU A 331 -11.83 24.49 17.40
N LYS A 332 -11.14 25.59 17.73
CA LYS A 332 -11.73 26.83 18.25
C LYS A 332 -11.45 28.00 17.30
N ALA A 333 -12.30 29.01 17.33
CA ALA A 333 -12.06 30.23 16.58
C ALA A 333 -10.83 30.96 17.15
N ASP A 334 -10.02 31.51 16.26
CA ASP A 334 -8.84 32.30 16.61
C ASP A 334 -8.58 33.39 15.55
N GLY A 335 -7.43 34.07 15.63
CA GLY A 335 -7.08 35.15 14.70
C GLY A 335 -6.98 34.71 13.22
N ASN A 336 -6.90 33.42 12.94
CA ASN A 336 -6.80 32.87 11.59
C ASN A 336 -8.16 32.37 11.05
N GLY A 337 -9.27 32.57 11.77
CA GLY A 337 -10.64 32.30 11.30
C GLY A 337 -11.51 31.45 12.25
N ASP A 338 -12.60 30.91 11.71
CA ASP A 338 -13.66 30.28 12.48
C ASP A 338 -13.27 28.94 13.15
N ALA A 339 -14.04 28.55 14.16
CA ALA A 339 -13.97 27.25 14.82
C ALA A 339 -14.49 26.13 13.90
N ASP A 340 -14.26 24.87 14.28
CA ASP A 340 -14.81 23.69 13.61
C ASP A 340 -14.62 23.72 12.08
N THR A 341 -13.38 24.01 11.66
CA THR A 341 -13.06 24.26 10.25
C THR A 341 -11.90 23.39 9.79
N PHE A 342 -12.09 22.73 8.65
CA PHE A 342 -11.04 22.05 7.90
C PHE A 342 -10.49 22.96 6.80
N PHE A 343 -9.18 23.03 6.68
CA PHE A 343 -8.48 23.75 5.62
C PHE A 343 -7.22 22.98 5.18
N ALA A 344 -6.50 23.50 4.18
CA ALA A 344 -5.35 22.80 3.58
C ALA A 344 -5.69 21.36 3.18
N VAL A 345 -6.86 21.19 2.55
CA VAL A 345 -7.42 19.87 2.23
C VAL A 345 -6.81 19.33 0.94
N GLU A 346 -6.19 18.16 1.02
CA GLU A 346 -5.81 17.35 -0.13
C GLU A 346 -6.71 16.12 -0.16
N ARG A 347 -7.41 15.90 -1.29
CA ARG A 347 -8.31 14.75 -1.47
C ARG A 347 -7.70 13.73 -2.42
N ASN A 348 -7.82 12.47 -2.06
CA ASN A 348 -7.33 11.35 -2.88
C ASN A 348 -8.38 10.22 -2.87
N PRO A 349 -8.37 9.33 -3.89
CA PRO A 349 -9.23 8.15 -3.85
C PRO A 349 -8.83 7.25 -2.68
N GLY A 350 -9.80 6.91 -1.84
CA GLY A 350 -9.65 6.01 -0.71
C GLY A 350 -11.02 5.57 -0.21
N ARG A 351 -11.06 4.46 0.53
CA ARG A 351 -12.29 3.74 0.90
C ARG A 351 -13.25 3.60 -0.27
N VAL A 352 -12.77 3.03 -1.37
CA VAL A 352 -13.61 2.76 -2.54
C VAL A 352 -14.56 1.61 -2.20
N THR A 353 -15.85 1.82 -2.40
CA THR A 353 -16.89 0.79 -2.17
C THR A 353 -17.58 0.37 -3.45
N MET A 354 -17.38 1.11 -4.54
CA MET A 354 -17.92 0.78 -5.86
C MET A 354 -16.96 1.24 -6.96
N ALA A 355 -16.84 0.45 -8.02
CA ALA A 355 -16.09 0.83 -9.21
C ALA A 355 -16.77 0.33 -10.49
N VAL A 356 -16.58 1.05 -11.60
CA VAL A 356 -17.01 0.61 -12.93
C VAL A 356 -16.01 1.06 -13.99
N GLY A 357 -15.65 0.17 -14.90
CA GLY A 357 -14.69 0.41 -15.97
C GLY A 357 -15.28 0.22 -17.38
N ASP A 358 -14.68 0.89 -18.37
CA ASP A 358 -15.01 0.74 -19.80
C ASP A 358 -13.81 0.31 -20.67
N GLY A 359 -12.73 -0.13 -20.00
CA GLY A 359 -11.43 -0.48 -20.57
C GLY A 359 -10.56 0.73 -20.97
N ARG A 360 -11.02 1.96 -20.76
CA ARG A 360 -10.23 3.20 -20.94
C ARG A 360 -10.20 4.06 -19.69
N ARG A 361 -11.28 4.01 -18.92
CA ARG A 361 -11.47 4.78 -17.69
C ARG A 361 -12.11 3.89 -16.65
N VAL A 362 -11.83 4.22 -15.40
CA VAL A 362 -12.49 3.65 -14.23
C VAL A 362 -13.13 4.80 -13.46
N LEU A 363 -14.43 4.68 -13.17
CA LEU A 363 -15.10 5.53 -12.19
C LEU A 363 -15.20 4.73 -10.89
N ALA A 364 -14.46 5.17 -9.87
CA ALA A 364 -14.39 4.51 -8.57
C ALA A 364 -14.80 5.50 -7.47
N GLY A 365 -15.43 5.05 -6.40
CA GLY A 365 -15.88 5.96 -5.37
C GLY A 365 -16.58 5.32 -4.19
N SER A 366 -17.03 6.19 -3.30
CA SER A 366 -17.83 5.90 -2.12
C SER A 366 -18.59 7.15 -1.69
N GLU A 367 -19.15 7.13 -0.47
CA GLU A 367 -19.73 8.33 0.13
C GLU A 367 -18.70 9.45 0.37
N GLU A 368 -17.40 9.13 0.34
CA GLU A 368 -16.31 10.08 0.49
C GLU A 368 -15.97 10.78 -0.82
N GLY A 369 -16.58 10.43 -1.95
CA GLY A 369 -16.33 11.05 -3.25
C GLY A 369 -16.30 10.04 -4.39
N SER A 370 -16.22 10.55 -5.61
CA SER A 370 -16.05 9.73 -6.81
C SER A 370 -14.88 10.26 -7.63
N TRP A 371 -14.09 9.35 -8.17
CA TRP A 371 -12.85 9.64 -8.89
C TRP A 371 -12.90 9.00 -10.27
N LEU A 372 -12.62 9.81 -11.29
CA LEU A 372 -12.48 9.33 -12.66
C LEU A 372 -10.99 9.13 -12.95
N TYR A 373 -10.60 7.86 -13.03
CA TYR A 373 -9.27 7.44 -13.44
C TYR A 373 -9.23 7.24 -14.95
N LYS A 374 -8.28 7.87 -15.62
CA LYS A 374 -7.87 7.50 -16.99
C LYS A 374 -6.80 6.42 -16.85
N ILE A 375 -7.08 5.20 -17.29
CA ILE A 375 -6.17 4.06 -17.12
C ILE A 375 -4.77 4.41 -17.65
N GLY A 376 -3.73 4.22 -16.83
CA GLY A 376 -2.35 4.59 -17.15
C GLY A 376 -2.06 6.11 -17.10
N GLY A 377 -3.02 6.94 -16.68
CA GLY A 377 -2.93 8.40 -16.70
C GLY A 377 -3.33 9.04 -15.36
N SER A 378 -4.07 10.15 -15.44
CA SER A 378 -4.45 10.96 -14.28
C SER A 378 -5.74 10.49 -13.60
N VAL A 379 -5.89 10.92 -12.35
CA VAL A 379 -7.13 10.83 -11.58
C VAL A 379 -7.69 12.23 -11.33
N GLU A 380 -9.01 12.38 -11.48
CA GLU A 380 -9.71 13.62 -11.23
C GLU A 380 -10.94 13.35 -10.35
N LEU A 381 -11.22 14.24 -9.39
CA LEU A 381 -12.47 14.21 -8.64
C LEU A 381 -13.64 14.46 -9.60
N SER A 382 -14.72 13.71 -9.43
CA SER A 382 -15.85 13.67 -10.35
C SER A 382 -17.16 13.85 -9.60
N ASP A 383 -18.00 14.76 -10.08
CA ASP A 383 -19.38 14.94 -9.60
C ASP A 383 -20.36 13.89 -10.14
N ARG A 384 -19.87 12.98 -11.00
CA ARG A 384 -20.71 11.91 -11.56
C ARG A 384 -21.09 10.91 -10.46
N PRO A 385 -22.39 10.67 -10.25
CA PRO A 385 -22.82 9.67 -9.27
C PRO A 385 -22.45 8.27 -9.76
N LEU A 386 -21.86 7.46 -8.89
CA LEU A 386 -21.73 6.02 -9.08
C LEU A 386 -23.10 5.38 -8.88
N ARG A 387 -23.70 4.90 -9.98
CA ARG A 387 -25.03 4.25 -9.96
C ARG A 387 -24.95 2.73 -10.12
N ASN A 388 -23.86 2.25 -10.73
CA ASN A 388 -23.64 0.84 -11.01
C ASN A 388 -22.29 0.43 -10.43
N ASN A 389 -22.24 -0.73 -9.78
CA ASN A 389 -21.00 -1.38 -9.40
C ASN A 389 -20.69 -2.48 -10.40
N ALA A 390 -19.45 -2.58 -10.87
CA ALA A 390 -19.00 -3.79 -11.53
C ALA A 390 -19.08 -4.93 -10.51
N GLY A 391 -19.66 -6.06 -10.93
CA GLY A 391 -19.67 -7.27 -10.12
C GLY A 391 -18.25 -7.78 -9.91
N GLN A 392 -18.05 -8.51 -8.82
CA GLN A 392 -16.85 -9.33 -8.65
C GLN A 392 -16.90 -10.47 -9.68
N VAL A 393 -15.74 -10.80 -10.23
CA VAL A 393 -15.59 -11.94 -11.14
C VAL A 393 -14.98 -13.07 -10.32
N ASP A 394 -15.78 -14.09 -10.05
CA ASP A 394 -15.41 -15.28 -9.27
C ASP A 394 -14.97 -16.44 -10.16
N GLU A 395 -15.40 -16.48 -11.43
CA GLU A 395 -14.99 -17.49 -12.42
C GLU A 395 -14.49 -16.85 -13.72
N ILE A 396 -13.42 -17.42 -14.29
CA ILE A 396 -12.87 -16.98 -15.58
C ILE A 396 -12.21 -18.12 -16.35
N THR A 397 -12.39 -18.14 -17.67
CA THR A 397 -11.76 -19.09 -18.59
C THR A 397 -10.68 -18.39 -19.42
N LEU A 398 -9.48 -18.94 -19.44
CA LEU A 398 -8.37 -18.56 -20.30
C LEU A 398 -8.13 -19.65 -21.37
N SER A 399 -7.24 -19.38 -22.31
CA SER A 399 -6.86 -20.37 -23.34
C SER A 399 -6.15 -21.61 -22.79
N TRP A 400 -5.74 -21.59 -21.52
CA TRP A 400 -4.97 -22.64 -20.88
C TRP A 400 -5.56 -23.16 -19.56
N CYS A 401 -6.62 -22.53 -19.01
CA CYS A 401 -7.28 -22.98 -17.77
C CYS A 401 -8.72 -22.47 -17.63
N ASP A 402 -9.43 -23.09 -16.70
CA ASP A 402 -10.56 -22.51 -15.99
C ASP A 402 -10.11 -22.15 -14.55
N ALA A 403 -10.50 -20.98 -14.05
CA ALA A 403 -10.16 -20.53 -12.70
C ALA A 403 -11.40 -20.06 -11.95
N SER A 404 -11.48 -20.41 -10.66
CA SER A 404 -12.63 -20.10 -9.80
C SER A 404 -12.21 -19.77 -8.38
N ILE A 405 -12.89 -18.81 -7.75
CA ILE A 405 -12.79 -18.51 -6.32
C ILE A 405 -13.81 -19.39 -5.57
N GLU A 406 -13.40 -20.05 -4.47
CA GLU A 406 -14.32 -20.80 -3.61
C GLU A 406 -15.32 -19.86 -2.89
N GLU A 407 -16.46 -20.38 -2.45
CA GLU A 407 -17.58 -19.59 -1.90
C GLU A 407 -17.18 -18.72 -0.69
N ASP A 408 -16.20 -19.16 0.11
CA ASP A 408 -15.69 -18.42 1.27
C ASP A 408 -14.63 -17.37 0.92
N GLY A 409 -14.15 -17.35 -0.34
CA GLY A 409 -13.08 -16.48 -0.81
C GLY A 409 -11.68 -16.90 -0.39
N ALA A 410 -11.50 -17.97 0.41
CA ALA A 410 -10.20 -18.32 0.99
C ALA A 410 -9.26 -19.04 0.00
N LEU A 411 -9.82 -19.57 -1.10
CA LEU A 411 -9.10 -20.37 -2.07
C LEU A 411 -9.40 -19.95 -3.51
N LEU A 412 -8.35 -19.79 -4.30
CA LEU A 412 -8.39 -19.75 -5.76
C LEU A 412 -8.00 -21.13 -6.29
N ARG A 413 -8.88 -21.74 -7.08
CA ARG A 413 -8.62 -22.97 -7.82
C ARG A 413 -8.37 -22.66 -9.28
N ILE A 414 -7.29 -23.19 -9.84
CA ILE A 414 -6.91 -23.08 -11.25
C ILE A 414 -6.83 -24.48 -11.84
N GLU A 415 -7.70 -24.80 -12.78
CA GLU A 415 -7.78 -26.08 -13.50
C GLU A 415 -7.19 -25.90 -14.90
N PRO A 416 -5.90 -26.17 -15.12
CA PRO A 416 -5.31 -26.05 -16.45
C PRO A 416 -5.85 -27.14 -17.38
N ILE A 417 -5.97 -26.82 -18.68
CA ILE A 417 -6.40 -27.77 -19.71
C ILE A 417 -5.45 -28.98 -19.76
N GLU A 418 -4.17 -28.75 -19.51
CA GLU A 418 -3.15 -29.78 -19.34
C GLU A 418 -2.43 -29.58 -18.00
N GLY A 419 -2.31 -30.62 -17.20
CA GLY A 419 -1.59 -30.59 -15.92
C GLY A 419 -2.46 -30.90 -14.72
N GLU A 420 -1.93 -30.64 -13.54
CA GLU A 420 -2.65 -30.80 -12.26
C GLU A 420 -3.34 -29.49 -11.86
N THR A 421 -4.47 -29.62 -11.19
CA THR A 421 -5.15 -28.49 -10.54
C THR A 421 -4.19 -27.81 -9.56
N PHE A 422 -4.18 -26.49 -9.60
CA PHE A 422 -3.38 -25.65 -8.72
C PHE A 422 -4.30 -24.85 -7.80
N ASP A 423 -4.13 -25.05 -6.50
CA ASP A 423 -4.87 -24.36 -5.46
C ASP A 423 -3.95 -23.33 -4.77
N TRP A 424 -4.44 -22.11 -4.58
CA TRP A 424 -3.70 -21.03 -3.94
C TRP A 424 -4.58 -20.24 -2.97
N SER A 425 -4.00 -19.88 -1.82
CA SER A 425 -4.62 -18.98 -0.85
C SER A 425 -3.79 -17.71 -0.71
N PRO A 426 -4.43 -16.55 -0.51
CA PRO A 426 -3.74 -15.32 -0.18
C PRO A 426 -2.87 -15.44 1.07
N PRO A 427 -1.84 -14.59 1.21
CA PRO A 427 -1.11 -14.45 2.45
C PRO A 427 -2.04 -14.17 3.65
N ARG A 428 -1.58 -14.53 4.85
CA ARG A 428 -2.20 -14.13 6.14
C ARG A 428 -3.69 -14.51 6.30
N GLU A 429 -4.10 -15.63 5.70
CA GLU A 429 -5.50 -16.10 5.71
C GLU A 429 -6.48 -15.08 5.09
N GLY A 430 -5.98 -14.26 4.16
CA GLY A 430 -6.80 -13.29 3.43
C GLY A 430 -7.73 -13.93 2.40
N LEU A 431 -8.64 -13.12 1.89
CA LEU A 431 -9.65 -13.51 0.90
C LEU A 431 -9.29 -13.02 -0.50
N VAL A 432 -9.67 -13.80 -1.51
CA VAL A 432 -9.70 -13.44 -2.93
C VAL A 432 -11.06 -12.82 -3.26
N TYR A 433 -11.06 -11.67 -3.92
CA TYR A 433 -12.28 -10.91 -4.18
C TYR A 433 -12.68 -10.88 -5.64
N THR A 434 -11.72 -10.99 -6.57
CA THR A 434 -12.01 -10.89 -7.99
C THR A 434 -10.89 -11.46 -8.84
N LEU A 435 -11.25 -11.95 -10.02
CA LEU A 435 -10.34 -12.38 -11.07
C LEU A 435 -10.41 -11.43 -12.27
N GLU A 436 -9.34 -11.40 -13.06
CA GLU A 436 -9.33 -10.79 -14.40
C GLU A 436 -8.25 -11.46 -15.24
N ALA A 437 -8.45 -11.53 -16.56
CA ALA A 437 -7.43 -12.00 -17.47
C ALA A 437 -6.82 -10.82 -18.24
N SER A 438 -5.52 -10.84 -18.54
CA SER A 438 -4.89 -9.90 -19.48
C SER A 438 -3.76 -10.60 -20.23
N GLY A 439 -3.80 -10.55 -21.56
CA GLY A 439 -2.95 -11.40 -22.40
C GLY A 439 -3.11 -12.89 -22.07
N GLU A 440 -2.01 -13.53 -21.71
CA GLU A 440 -1.92 -14.94 -21.27
C GLU A 440 -1.99 -15.13 -19.75
N TYR A 441 -2.15 -14.05 -18.99
CA TYR A 441 -2.05 -14.05 -17.52
C TYR A 441 -3.40 -13.97 -16.84
N LEU A 442 -3.50 -14.66 -15.69
CA LEU A 442 -4.60 -14.58 -14.75
C LEU A 442 -4.19 -13.71 -13.56
N PHE A 443 -4.99 -12.70 -13.23
CA PHE A 443 -4.80 -11.83 -12.08
C PHE A 443 -5.88 -12.11 -11.04
N ALA A 444 -5.49 -12.11 -9.77
CA ALA A 444 -6.37 -12.27 -8.63
C ALA A 444 -6.18 -11.11 -7.65
N GLY A 445 -7.25 -10.35 -7.38
CA GLY A 445 -7.27 -9.32 -6.35
C GLY A 445 -7.64 -9.93 -4.99
N HIS A 446 -6.88 -9.59 -3.94
CA HIS A 446 -7.04 -10.14 -2.59
C HIS A 446 -6.89 -9.07 -1.49
N ASP A 447 -7.03 -9.47 -0.22
CA ASP A 447 -6.96 -8.58 0.97
C ASP A 447 -5.65 -7.78 1.10
N ASP A 448 -4.56 -8.33 0.56
CA ASP A 448 -3.20 -7.83 0.75
C ASP A 448 -2.58 -7.30 -0.55
N GLY A 449 -3.38 -7.19 -1.61
CA GLY A 449 -2.93 -6.70 -2.90
C GLY A 449 -3.45 -7.55 -4.06
N LEU A 450 -2.57 -7.88 -4.99
CA LEU A 450 -2.91 -8.69 -6.16
C LEU A 450 -1.81 -9.68 -6.50
N GLU A 451 -2.21 -10.81 -7.09
CA GLU A 451 -1.35 -11.90 -7.49
C GLU A 451 -1.54 -12.20 -8.99
N CYS A 452 -0.48 -12.62 -9.67
CA CYS A 452 -0.54 -12.99 -11.09
C CYS A 452 -0.02 -14.41 -11.31
N PHE A 453 -0.75 -15.15 -12.14
CA PHE A 453 -0.45 -16.51 -12.54
C PHE A 453 -0.34 -16.61 -14.05
N GLY A 454 0.53 -17.51 -14.50
CA GLY A 454 0.68 -17.89 -15.89
C GLY A 454 0.80 -19.39 -16.03
N TYR A 455 0.98 -19.85 -17.26
CA TYR A 455 1.20 -21.26 -17.55
C TYR A 455 2.52 -21.44 -18.30
N ARG A 456 3.43 -22.21 -17.71
CA ARG A 456 4.75 -22.43 -18.29
C ARG A 456 5.22 -23.85 -18.01
N ASP A 457 5.88 -24.43 -19.00
CA ASP A 457 6.53 -25.73 -18.89
C ASP A 457 5.61 -26.88 -18.43
N GLY A 458 4.31 -26.78 -18.73
CA GLY A 458 3.31 -27.81 -18.43
C GLY A 458 2.61 -27.66 -17.08
N GLY A 459 2.77 -26.52 -16.39
CA GLY A 459 2.09 -26.26 -15.13
C GLY A 459 1.79 -24.78 -14.89
N VAL A 460 0.94 -24.52 -13.91
CA VAL A 460 0.65 -23.18 -13.42
C VAL A 460 1.87 -22.65 -12.67
N VAL A 461 2.26 -21.42 -12.97
CA VAL A 461 3.36 -20.73 -12.30
C VAL A 461 2.87 -19.41 -11.73
N ARG A 462 3.27 -19.13 -10.48
CA ARG A 462 3.14 -17.79 -9.90
C ARG A 462 4.12 -16.86 -10.61
N VAL A 463 3.61 -15.83 -11.27
CA VAL A 463 4.42 -14.83 -11.99
C VAL A 463 4.97 -13.80 -11.00
N GLY A 464 4.13 -13.36 -10.07
CA GLY A 464 4.53 -12.38 -9.06
C GLY A 464 3.31 -11.75 -8.42
N GLY A 465 3.54 -11.09 -7.28
CA GLY A 465 2.52 -10.41 -6.51
C GLY A 465 2.91 -8.96 -6.24
N VAL A 466 1.90 -8.13 -5.97
CA VAL A 466 2.06 -6.73 -5.60
C VAL A 466 1.40 -6.54 -4.24
N SER A 467 2.18 -6.11 -3.26
CA SER A 467 1.73 -5.80 -1.91
C SER A 467 1.15 -4.39 -1.85
N MET A 468 -0.09 -4.26 -1.41
CA MET A 468 -0.71 -2.97 -1.15
C MET A 468 -1.83 -3.10 -0.12
N GLU A 469 -2.26 -1.99 0.46
CA GLU A 469 -3.43 -2.01 1.34
C GLU A 469 -4.65 -2.44 0.53
N GLY A 470 -5.26 -3.59 0.84
CA GLY A 470 -6.43 -4.10 0.12
C GLY A 470 -7.75 -3.75 0.81
N PRO A 471 -8.83 -4.49 0.53
CA PRO A 471 -8.90 -5.49 -0.53
C PRO A 471 -8.82 -4.86 -1.92
N VAL A 472 -8.11 -5.52 -2.85
CA VAL A 472 -8.22 -5.24 -4.29
C VAL A 472 -9.50 -5.90 -4.79
N ALA A 473 -10.59 -5.14 -4.78
CA ALA A 473 -11.93 -5.66 -5.04
C ALA A 473 -12.36 -5.56 -6.51
N TRP A 474 -11.66 -4.78 -7.33
CA TRP A 474 -11.94 -4.70 -8.78
C TRP A 474 -10.66 -4.69 -9.60
N LEU A 475 -10.70 -5.46 -10.68
CA LEU A 475 -9.72 -5.50 -11.74
C LEU A 475 -10.43 -5.19 -13.07
N PHE A 476 -9.78 -4.44 -13.95
CA PHE A 476 -10.31 -4.11 -15.27
C PHE A 476 -9.23 -4.27 -16.34
N ARG A 477 -9.49 -5.13 -17.33
CA ARG A 477 -8.66 -5.21 -18.53
C ARG A 477 -8.73 -3.91 -19.37
N PRO A 478 -7.60 -3.22 -19.63
CA PRO A 478 -7.54 -2.12 -20.59
C PRO A 478 -7.78 -2.61 -22.03
N ARG A 479 -8.21 -1.73 -22.92
CA ARG A 479 -8.47 -2.11 -24.33
C ARG A 479 -7.21 -2.47 -25.14
N VAL A 480 -6.04 -2.06 -24.67
CA VAL A 480 -4.75 -2.22 -25.34
C VAL A 480 -3.70 -2.54 -24.29
N GLY A 481 -2.81 -3.50 -24.58
CA GLY A 481 -1.77 -3.95 -23.67
C GLY A 481 -2.19 -5.17 -22.84
N ASP A 482 -1.24 -5.69 -22.08
CA ASP A 482 -1.41 -6.85 -21.18
C ASP A 482 -1.46 -6.41 -19.70
N ASP A 483 -1.68 -5.11 -19.47
CA ASP A 483 -1.79 -4.52 -18.15
C ASP A 483 -3.15 -4.83 -17.53
N VAL A 484 -3.29 -4.60 -16.22
CA VAL A 484 -4.58 -4.62 -15.52
C VAL A 484 -4.72 -3.35 -14.70
N ALA A 485 -5.86 -2.67 -14.83
CA ALA A 485 -6.21 -1.58 -13.92
C ALA A 485 -6.79 -2.18 -12.63
N PHE A 486 -6.26 -1.78 -11.48
CA PHE A 486 -6.76 -2.22 -10.18
C PHE A 486 -7.48 -1.10 -9.45
N VAL A 487 -8.43 -1.50 -8.60
CA VAL A 487 -9.05 -0.62 -7.61
C VAL A 487 -9.05 -1.36 -6.28
N SER A 488 -8.29 -0.83 -5.34
CA SER A 488 -8.29 -1.24 -3.95
C SER A 488 -9.23 -0.36 -3.12
N ALA A 489 -9.93 -0.99 -2.18
CA ALA A 489 -10.74 -0.27 -1.21
C ALA A 489 -9.91 0.75 -0.43
N PHE A 490 -8.72 0.37 0.08
CA PHE A 490 -7.91 1.24 0.93
C PHE A 490 -6.53 1.60 0.35
N GLY A 491 -6.08 0.93 -0.71
CA GLY A 491 -4.79 1.13 -1.35
C GLY A 491 -4.82 2.09 -2.55
N GLY A 492 -6.00 2.58 -2.93
CA GLY A 492 -6.16 3.47 -4.08
C GLY A 492 -6.39 2.72 -5.38
N LEU A 493 -6.00 3.31 -6.50
CA LEU A 493 -6.26 2.77 -7.83
C LEU A 493 -5.10 3.03 -8.77
N GLY A 494 -4.93 2.19 -9.79
CA GLY A 494 -3.75 2.22 -10.61
C GLY A 494 -3.72 1.17 -11.71
N THR A 495 -2.53 0.93 -12.25
CA THR A 495 -2.27 -0.13 -13.24
C THR A 495 -1.06 -0.96 -12.83
N VAL A 496 -1.20 -2.27 -12.96
CA VAL A 496 -0.12 -3.24 -12.83
C VAL A 496 0.22 -3.82 -14.19
N LYS A 497 1.51 -4.07 -14.44
CA LYS A 497 2.03 -4.67 -15.66
C LYS A 497 2.84 -5.91 -15.35
N VAL A 498 2.79 -6.87 -16.26
CA VAL A 498 3.74 -7.99 -16.28
C VAL A 498 4.95 -7.53 -17.08
N ILE A 499 6.10 -7.42 -16.42
CA ILE A 499 7.36 -7.03 -17.05
C ILE A 499 8.35 -8.20 -17.01
N ALA A 500 9.38 -8.16 -17.85
CA ALA A 500 10.54 -9.00 -17.59
C ALA A 500 11.27 -8.49 -16.36
N ASP A 501 11.68 -9.41 -15.50
CA ASP A 501 12.51 -9.16 -14.33
C ASP A 501 13.74 -8.32 -14.73
N PRO A 502 13.87 -7.08 -14.19
CA PRO A 502 14.97 -6.19 -14.54
C PRO A 502 16.31 -6.69 -13.99
N ASP A 503 16.31 -7.51 -12.95
CA ASP A 503 17.52 -8.02 -12.27
C ASP A 503 17.98 -9.37 -12.83
N ALA A 504 17.18 -9.99 -13.72
CA ALA A 504 17.53 -11.23 -14.37
C ALA A 504 18.68 -11.08 -15.38
N ASP A 505 19.41 -12.19 -15.61
CA ASP A 505 20.60 -12.23 -16.47
C ASP A 505 20.33 -11.63 -17.88
N PRO A 506 21.03 -10.56 -18.28
CA PRO A 506 20.90 -9.96 -19.61
C PRO A 506 21.16 -10.93 -20.76
N ALA A 507 21.89 -12.03 -20.53
CA ALA A 507 22.12 -13.09 -21.53
C ALA A 507 20.83 -13.80 -21.97
N LEU A 508 19.75 -13.67 -21.19
CA LEU A 508 18.41 -14.19 -21.51
C LEU A 508 17.66 -13.33 -22.55
N ILE A 509 18.26 -12.23 -23.02
CA ILE A 509 17.71 -11.36 -24.06
C ILE A 509 18.56 -11.46 -25.32
N LYS A 510 17.91 -11.66 -26.47
CA LYS A 510 18.62 -11.68 -27.76
C LYS A 510 17.76 -11.17 -28.91
N GLU A 511 18.27 -10.15 -29.61
CA GLU A 511 17.74 -9.78 -30.91
C GLU A 511 18.20 -10.76 -31.98
N VAL A 512 17.25 -11.34 -32.68
CA VAL A 512 17.47 -12.37 -33.70
C VAL A 512 16.68 -12.05 -34.95
N ARG A 513 17.09 -12.62 -36.08
CA ARG A 513 16.22 -12.63 -37.25
C ARG A 513 15.07 -13.60 -37.01
N ARG A 514 13.89 -13.27 -37.53
CA ARG A 514 12.66 -14.05 -37.31
C ARG A 514 12.78 -15.52 -37.73
N ASP A 515 13.55 -15.80 -38.78
CA ASP A 515 13.83 -17.16 -39.29
C ASP A 515 14.80 -17.97 -38.42
N GLU A 516 15.58 -17.30 -37.56
CA GLU A 516 16.50 -17.93 -36.62
C GLU A 516 15.93 -18.05 -35.21
N ALA A 517 14.77 -17.44 -34.94
CA ALA A 517 14.26 -17.24 -33.58
C ALA A 517 14.06 -18.54 -32.82
N GLU A 518 13.36 -19.51 -33.39
CA GLU A 518 13.08 -20.78 -32.71
C GLU A 518 14.37 -21.55 -32.34
N LYS A 519 15.36 -21.56 -33.25
CA LYS A 519 16.64 -22.23 -33.03
C LYS A 519 17.46 -21.51 -31.95
N VAL A 520 17.46 -20.17 -31.97
CA VAL A 520 18.19 -19.38 -30.99
C VAL A 520 17.54 -19.49 -29.62
N GLU A 521 16.22 -19.44 -29.53
CA GLU A 521 15.48 -19.62 -28.28
C GLU A 521 15.75 -21.00 -27.68
N ARG A 522 15.69 -22.07 -28.48
CA ARG A 522 15.99 -23.43 -28.03
C ARG A 522 17.39 -23.56 -27.44
N ARG A 523 18.39 -22.91 -28.07
CA ARG A 523 19.76 -22.87 -27.55
C ARG A 523 19.84 -22.06 -26.26
N MET A 524 19.22 -20.89 -26.19
CA MET A 524 19.23 -20.05 -25.00
C MET A 524 18.58 -20.76 -23.81
N ARG A 525 17.46 -21.46 -24.02
CA ARG A 525 16.83 -22.31 -22.99
C ARG A 525 17.77 -23.41 -22.51
N GLN A 526 18.45 -24.10 -23.43
CA GLN A 526 19.43 -25.14 -23.08
C GLN A 526 20.62 -24.59 -22.28
N GLU A 527 21.17 -23.45 -22.69
CA GLU A 527 22.28 -22.77 -22.00
C GLU A 527 21.87 -22.28 -20.60
N ALA A 528 20.62 -21.85 -20.44
CA ALA A 528 20.03 -21.41 -19.18
C ALA A 528 19.49 -22.56 -18.30
N GLY A 529 19.63 -23.82 -18.71
CA GLY A 529 19.09 -24.97 -17.99
C GLY A 529 17.56 -25.04 -17.94
N MET A 530 16.87 -24.32 -18.83
CA MET A 530 15.41 -24.30 -18.94
C MET A 530 14.90 -25.50 -19.78
N PRO A 531 13.70 -26.01 -19.50
CA PRO A 531 13.09 -27.08 -20.28
C PRO A 531 12.89 -26.68 -21.75
N PRO A 532 12.93 -27.67 -22.68
CA PRO A 532 12.78 -27.43 -24.11
C PRO A 532 11.38 -26.91 -24.46
N MET A 533 11.30 -26.09 -25.52
CA MET A 533 10.04 -25.63 -26.10
C MET A 533 9.20 -26.85 -26.54
N ARG A 534 7.92 -26.92 -26.14
CA ARG A 534 6.99 -27.98 -26.58
C ARG A 534 6.45 -27.69 -27.97
#